data_AF-A0A927PZ94-F1
#
_entry.id   AF-A0A927PZ94-F1
#
_cell.length_a   1.000
_cell.length_b   1.000
_cell.length_c   1.000
_cell.angle_alpha   90.00
_cell.angle_beta   90.00
_cell.angle_gamma   90.00
#
_symmetry.space_group_name_H-M   'P 1'
#
loop_
_entity.id
_entity.type
_entity.pdbx_description
1 polymer ?
#
loop_
_entity_poly.entity_id
_entity_poly.type
_entity_poly.pdbx_seq_one_letter_code
_entity_poly.pdbx_strand_id
1 'polypeptide(L)'
;MNATPPPGWYPDNAGDGQRYWDGGQWTEHTAPSGIEPPAGGPSLASGTPGDPGAGTSQQNWFLRHKVLSGVSTFVLLLVILGALGGEADDPAPAAADTSAQAAGESDSDTAAGTATETEDEVEAEPVDSDGDGVIDEEDFAPKDRKVQTKEDVDTDKDGVADFEDAFPKNAKYAKDADEDSVPDELDDFPKDARYSQDTDGDGVADSKDAFPKDPSRSKVTFAMENALAAAQDYLDFSAFSRQGLIDQLSSEYGSDFRLEDATWAVGQLKTDWKQQAVRAAKDYLDFSPFSRQGLIDQLSSPHGSQFTVGEATFAVNKIGL
;
A
#
# COMPACT_ATOMS: atom_id res chain seq x y z
N MET A 1 50.90 -15.77 12.91
CA MET A 1 49.56 -15.24 12.58
C MET A 1 49.79 -13.88 11.97
N ASN A 2 49.45 -13.67 10.70
CA ASN A 2 49.58 -12.35 10.09
C ASN A 2 48.34 -11.55 10.48
N ALA A 3 48.53 -10.42 11.17
CA ALA A 3 47.44 -9.49 11.43
C ALA A 3 47.09 -8.76 10.14
N THR A 4 45.81 -8.78 9.75
CA THR A 4 45.28 -7.96 8.66
C THR A 4 45.44 -6.48 9.04
N PRO A 5 45.90 -5.60 8.13
CA PRO A 5 45.94 -4.17 8.44
C PRO A 5 44.52 -3.62 8.70
N PRO A 6 44.36 -2.63 9.59
CA PRO A 6 43.11 -1.90 9.75
C PRO A 6 42.77 -1.10 8.48
N PRO A 7 41.52 -0.63 8.32
CA PRO A 7 41.14 0.21 7.17
C PRO A 7 41.99 1.49 7.10
N GLY A 8 42.54 1.81 5.94
CA GLY A 8 43.53 2.89 5.82
C GLY A 8 44.19 3.02 4.45
N TRP A 9 44.94 4.10 4.29
CA TRP A 9 45.81 4.34 3.13
C TRP A 9 47.17 3.67 3.34
N TYR A 10 47.61 2.92 2.34
CA TYR A 10 48.89 2.19 2.35
C TYR A 10 49.64 2.39 1.03
N PRO A 11 50.98 2.28 0.99
CA PRO A 11 51.75 2.33 -0.26
C PRO A 11 51.28 1.25 -1.25
N ASP A 12 51.06 1.64 -2.50
CA ASP A 12 50.73 0.68 -3.57
C ASP A 12 52.03 0.08 -4.14
N ASN A 13 52.11 -1.24 -4.23
CA ASN A 13 53.25 -1.92 -4.83
C ASN A 13 53.25 -1.84 -6.38
N ALA A 14 52.19 -1.29 -6.99
CA ALA A 14 52.04 -1.16 -8.45
C ALA A 14 52.45 0.22 -9.02
N GLY A 15 52.81 1.21 -8.20
CA GLY A 15 53.24 2.53 -8.67
C GLY A 15 53.59 3.51 -7.56
N ASP A 16 53.94 4.75 -7.91
CA ASP A 16 54.43 5.80 -6.98
C ASP A 16 53.32 6.43 -6.11
N GLY A 17 52.39 5.63 -5.59
CA GLY A 17 51.16 6.09 -4.93
C GLY A 17 50.78 5.33 -3.66
N GLN A 18 49.63 5.70 -3.12
CA GLN A 18 48.94 5.05 -2.02
C GLN A 18 47.60 4.52 -2.52
N ARG A 19 47.12 3.42 -1.93
CA ARG A 19 45.83 2.79 -2.23
C ARG A 19 45.06 2.55 -0.93
N TYR A 20 43.73 2.65 -0.97
CA TYR A 20 42.90 2.47 0.22
C TYR A 20 42.46 1.01 0.42
N TRP A 21 42.75 0.48 1.60
CA TRP A 21 42.30 -0.82 2.12
C TRP A 21 41.07 -0.62 3.01
N ASP A 22 39.98 -1.34 2.78
CA ASP A 22 38.71 -1.16 3.50
C ASP A 22 38.58 -2.03 4.77
N GLY A 23 39.55 -2.90 5.03
CA GLY A 23 39.54 -3.90 6.11
C GLY A 23 39.45 -5.34 5.61
N GLY A 24 38.88 -5.57 4.42
CA GLY A 24 38.75 -6.88 3.78
C GLY A 24 39.40 -6.98 2.39
N GLN A 25 39.49 -5.88 1.64
CA GLN A 25 40.02 -5.83 0.27
C GLN A 25 40.63 -4.46 -0.09
N TRP A 26 41.31 -4.43 -1.24
CA TRP A 26 41.86 -3.21 -1.83
C TRP A 26 40.84 -2.55 -2.75
N THR A 27 40.34 -1.37 -2.37
CA THR A 27 39.42 -0.56 -3.19
C THR A 27 40.11 -0.03 -4.45
N GLU A 28 39.38 0.57 -5.39
CA GLU A 28 39.97 1.23 -6.57
C GLU A 28 40.54 2.63 -6.27
N HIS A 29 40.33 3.16 -5.07
CA HIS A 29 40.78 4.49 -4.69
C HIS A 29 42.30 4.56 -4.51
N THR A 30 42.94 5.42 -5.30
CA THR A 30 44.39 5.70 -5.26
C THR A 30 44.67 7.19 -5.03
N ALA A 31 45.83 7.50 -4.45
CA ALA A 31 46.29 8.85 -4.14
C ALA A 31 47.80 8.99 -4.45
N PRO A 32 48.29 10.16 -4.93
CA PRO A 32 49.71 10.36 -5.22
C PRO A 32 50.55 10.41 -3.94
N SER A 33 51.79 9.91 -4.00
CA SER A 33 52.72 9.99 -2.87
C SER A 33 53.11 11.43 -2.54
N GLY A 34 53.19 11.76 -1.25
CA GLY A 34 53.60 13.09 -0.76
C GLY A 34 52.49 14.11 -0.59
N ILE A 35 51.24 13.78 -0.96
CA ILE A 35 50.04 14.49 -0.50
C ILE A 35 49.43 13.67 0.64
N GLU A 36 49.17 14.29 1.78
CA GLU A 36 48.48 13.64 2.89
C GLU A 36 46.99 13.45 2.51
N PRO A 37 46.50 12.20 2.42
CA PRO A 37 45.11 11.95 2.06
C PRO A 37 44.17 12.44 3.17
N PRO A 38 42.89 12.75 2.86
CA PRO A 38 41.94 13.22 3.87
C PRO A 38 41.84 12.23 5.04
N ALA A 39 41.74 12.76 6.27
CA ALA A 39 41.75 11.98 7.49
C ALA A 39 40.43 11.19 7.67
N GLY A 40 40.38 10.02 7.03
CA GLY A 40 39.25 9.11 6.96
C GLY A 40 39.37 8.20 5.74
N GLY A 41 38.55 7.15 5.68
CA GLY A 41 38.34 6.46 4.40
C GLY A 41 37.62 7.38 3.40
N PRO A 42 37.68 7.08 2.09
CA PRO A 42 36.73 7.64 1.14
C PRO A 42 35.32 7.41 1.68
N SER A 43 34.56 8.49 1.87
CA SER A 43 33.24 8.41 2.50
C SER A 43 32.32 7.57 1.62
N LEU A 44 31.72 6.52 2.19
CA LEU A 44 30.65 5.76 1.54
C LEU A 44 29.36 6.59 1.54
N ALA A 45 29.37 7.63 0.70
CA ALA A 45 28.29 8.58 0.50
C ALA A 45 28.10 8.80 -1.01
N SER A 46 27.03 8.23 -1.55
CA SER A 46 26.38 8.78 -2.74
C SER A 46 26.02 10.25 -2.48
N GLY A 47 26.33 11.13 -3.44
CA GLY A 47 26.39 12.59 -3.22
C GLY A 47 25.06 13.37 -3.36
N THR A 48 25.06 14.72 -3.40
CA THR A 48 26.22 15.62 -3.54
C THR A 48 26.13 17.05 -2.91
N PRO A 49 25.19 17.96 -3.30
CA PRO A 49 25.64 19.33 -3.62
C PRO A 49 25.06 20.51 -2.79
N GLY A 50 25.86 21.59 -2.68
CA GLY A 50 25.48 22.96 -2.28
C GLY A 50 26.75 23.79 -1.96
N ASP A 51 27.37 24.54 -2.87
CA ASP A 51 26.98 25.77 -3.61
C ASP A 51 27.10 27.06 -2.75
N PRO A 52 27.78 28.13 -3.22
CA PRO A 52 27.19 29.11 -4.16
C PRO A 52 28.12 29.58 -5.32
N GLY A 53 27.64 29.60 -6.59
CA GLY A 53 28.52 29.85 -7.76
C GLY A 53 28.04 30.67 -8.98
N ALA A 54 26.80 31.15 -9.06
CA ALA A 54 26.28 32.09 -10.10
C ALA A 54 26.48 31.74 -11.61
N GLY A 55 25.44 31.20 -12.27
CA GLY A 55 25.39 31.12 -13.74
C GLY A 55 24.07 30.54 -14.29
N THR A 56 23.24 31.35 -14.94
CA THR A 56 21.89 30.95 -15.40
C THR A 56 21.91 30.14 -16.71
N SER A 57 21.58 28.83 -16.67
CA SER A 57 21.00 28.10 -17.83
C SER A 57 20.47 26.69 -17.48
N GLN A 58 19.22 26.57 -17.02
CA GLN A 58 18.52 25.28 -17.03
C GLN A 58 17.94 24.97 -18.44
N GLN A 59 18.80 24.56 -19.37
CA GLN A 59 18.37 23.92 -20.63
C GLN A 59 19.41 22.91 -21.14
N ASN A 60 18.94 21.82 -21.77
CA ASN A 60 19.69 20.98 -22.71
C ASN A 60 20.83 20.07 -22.16
N TRP A 61 20.55 19.23 -21.14
CA TRP A 61 21.45 18.11 -20.79
C TRP A 61 21.45 17.00 -21.86
N PHE A 62 20.27 16.53 -22.27
CA PHE A 62 20.10 15.42 -23.22
C PHE A 62 20.55 15.70 -24.67
N LEU A 63 20.96 16.92 -25.01
CA LEU A 63 21.37 17.29 -26.38
C LEU A 63 22.80 16.86 -26.76
N ARG A 64 23.53 16.14 -25.88
CA ARG A 64 24.99 15.92 -26.04
C ARG A 64 25.45 14.46 -26.17
N HIS A 65 24.61 13.46 -25.94
CA HIS A 65 24.99 12.06 -26.12
C HIS A 65 24.37 11.47 -27.39
N LYS A 66 25.22 11.18 -28.38
CA LYS A 66 24.89 10.42 -29.61
C LYS A 66 25.80 9.21 -29.72
N VAL A 67 25.31 8.04 -29.29
CA VAL A 67 25.91 6.72 -29.56
C VAL A 67 24.77 5.76 -29.92
N LEU A 68 25.05 4.74 -30.74
CA LEU A 68 24.04 3.86 -31.34
C LEU A 68 23.56 2.74 -30.40
N SER A 69 22.24 2.69 -30.19
CA SER A 69 21.42 1.47 -30.24
C SER A 69 20.11 1.82 -30.97
N GLY A 70 19.36 0.83 -31.48
CA GLY A 70 18.12 1.08 -32.26
C GLY A 70 16.99 1.64 -31.38
N VAL A 71 16.03 2.42 -31.89
CA VAL A 71 15.51 2.53 -33.27
C VAL A 71 15.70 3.96 -33.85
N SER A 72 15.53 4.14 -35.17
CA SER A 72 16.11 5.26 -35.94
C SER A 72 15.16 6.44 -36.24
N THR A 73 15.57 7.64 -35.80
CA THR A 73 15.45 8.93 -36.52
C THR A 73 14.08 9.42 -37.08
N PHE A 74 13.44 10.34 -36.36
CA PHE A 74 13.38 11.79 -36.72
C PHE A 74 13.14 12.60 -35.41
N VAL A 75 13.04 13.94 -35.31
CA VAL A 75 12.18 14.92 -36.00
C VAL A 75 12.86 16.30 -36.08
N LEU A 76 12.52 17.10 -37.11
CA LEU A 76 12.83 18.53 -37.20
C LEU A 76 11.66 19.38 -36.66
N LEU A 77 11.96 20.39 -35.83
CA LEU A 77 10.98 21.17 -35.05
C LEU A 77 10.69 22.55 -35.68
N LEU A 78 9.41 23.01 -35.67
CA LEU A 78 8.88 24.40 -35.49
C LEU A 78 7.33 24.35 -35.77
N VAL A 79 6.33 24.77 -34.95
CA VAL A 79 6.06 25.96 -34.07
C VAL A 79 5.51 27.17 -34.87
N ILE A 80 4.37 27.85 -34.60
CA ILE A 80 3.39 27.94 -33.46
C ILE A 80 1.91 27.75 -33.99
N LEU A 81 0.71 28.18 -33.48
CA LEU A 81 0.22 29.08 -32.39
C LEU A 81 -1.30 28.85 -32.04
N GLY A 82 -1.68 28.86 -30.75
CA GLY A 82 -2.95 29.44 -30.20
C GLY A 82 -4.30 28.68 -30.27
N ALA A 83 -5.34 29.01 -29.48
CA ALA A 83 -5.45 29.87 -28.28
C ALA A 83 -6.84 29.77 -27.56
N LEU A 84 -6.90 30.03 -26.23
CA LEU A 84 -8.07 30.41 -25.37
C LEU A 84 -9.21 29.36 -25.19
N GLY A 85 -10.07 29.34 -24.14
CA GLY A 85 -10.25 30.15 -22.90
C GLY A 85 -11.72 30.67 -22.75
N GLY A 86 -12.44 30.63 -21.61
CA GLY A 86 -12.17 30.19 -20.22
C GLY A 86 -13.40 30.40 -19.28
N GLU A 87 -13.18 30.49 -17.95
CA GLU A 87 -14.12 30.89 -16.84
C GLU A 87 -15.15 29.88 -16.25
N ALA A 88 -15.76 30.23 -15.10
CA ALA A 88 -16.47 29.36 -14.13
C ALA A 88 -17.81 29.96 -13.60
N ASP A 89 -18.53 29.25 -12.70
CA ASP A 89 -19.17 29.81 -11.48
C ASP A 89 -20.01 28.78 -10.66
N ASP A 90 -20.04 28.98 -9.33
CA ASP A 90 -20.91 28.33 -8.31
C ASP A 90 -22.07 29.30 -7.93
N PRO A 91 -23.29 28.87 -7.50
CA PRO A 91 -23.51 28.66 -6.04
C PRO A 91 -24.70 27.76 -5.59
N ALA A 92 -24.75 27.45 -4.28
CA ALA A 92 -25.95 27.05 -3.51
C ALA A 92 -26.61 28.28 -2.80
N PRO A 93 -27.77 28.23 -2.10
CA PRO A 93 -27.93 27.48 -0.82
C PRO A 93 -29.40 27.09 -0.43
N ALA A 94 -29.61 26.78 0.87
CA ALA A 94 -30.89 26.72 1.63
C ALA A 94 -31.83 25.52 1.36
N ALA A 95 -32.50 24.88 2.36
CA ALA A 95 -32.49 24.93 3.83
C ALA A 95 -33.11 23.57 4.37
N ALA A 96 -33.52 23.31 5.62
CA ALA A 96 -33.78 24.10 6.84
C ALA A 96 -33.82 23.22 8.13
N ASP A 97 -34.02 23.87 9.29
CA ASP A 97 -34.92 23.54 10.45
C ASP A 97 -35.39 22.09 10.78
N THR A 98 -35.62 21.65 12.04
CA THR A 98 -35.62 22.30 13.38
C THR A 98 -35.18 21.27 14.46
N SER A 99 -34.89 21.73 15.69
CA SER A 99 -34.57 20.88 16.86
C SER A 99 -35.68 20.82 17.94
N ALA A 100 -35.59 19.80 18.80
CA ALA A 100 -35.90 19.82 20.26
C ALA A 100 -37.31 19.45 20.82
N GLN A 101 -37.28 18.49 21.77
CA GLN A 101 -37.78 18.62 23.17
C GLN A 101 -39.25 18.30 23.59
N ALA A 102 -39.41 17.06 24.10
CA ALA A 102 -39.97 16.64 25.40
C ALA A 102 -41.47 16.85 25.82
N ALA A 103 -41.87 15.98 26.78
CA ALA A 103 -43.14 15.91 27.53
C ALA A 103 -44.42 15.59 26.71
N GLY A 104 -45.45 14.95 27.29
CA GLY A 104 -45.60 14.35 28.62
C GLY A 104 -47.09 14.09 28.96
N GLU A 105 -47.38 13.15 29.88
CA GLU A 105 -48.73 12.85 30.41
C GLU A 105 -49.80 12.35 29.38
N SER A 106 -50.97 11.81 29.75
CA SER A 106 -51.36 10.91 30.86
C SER A 106 -52.82 10.45 30.63
N ASP A 107 -53.09 9.13 30.69
CA ASP A 107 -54.41 8.50 30.88
C ASP A 107 -54.11 7.15 31.57
N SER A 108 -54.44 6.88 32.83
CA SER A 108 -55.75 6.86 33.50
C SER A 108 -56.65 5.70 33.06
N ASP A 109 -56.73 4.67 33.89
CA ASP A 109 -57.98 3.94 34.15
C ASP A 109 -58.06 3.59 35.64
N THR A 110 -59.26 3.34 36.17
CA THR A 110 -59.52 3.24 37.61
C THR A 110 -60.53 2.12 37.92
N ALA A 111 -60.07 1.10 38.63
CA ALA A 111 -60.92 0.09 39.26
C ALA A 111 -60.54 -0.06 40.74
N ALA A 112 -61.41 0.37 41.65
CA ALA A 112 -61.20 0.24 43.08
C ALA A 112 -61.67 -1.14 43.58
N GLY A 113 -60.88 -1.75 44.48
CA GLY A 113 -61.17 -3.06 45.10
C GLY A 113 -60.80 -3.08 46.57
N THR A 114 -61.60 -2.42 47.42
CA THR A 114 -61.35 -2.33 48.87
C THR A 114 -61.80 -3.59 49.62
N ALA A 115 -60.86 -4.26 50.29
CA ALA A 115 -61.08 -4.86 51.61
C ALA A 115 -59.72 -5.08 52.29
N THR A 116 -59.60 -4.74 53.57
CA THR A 116 -58.49 -5.14 54.43
C THR A 116 -59.02 -6.19 55.38
N GLU A 117 -58.40 -7.36 55.42
CA GLU A 117 -58.63 -8.35 56.46
C GLU A 117 -57.29 -9.02 56.78
N THR A 118 -56.94 -9.05 58.07
CA THR A 118 -55.61 -9.43 58.57
C THR A 118 -55.73 -10.74 59.35
N GLU A 119 -55.42 -11.86 58.70
CA GLU A 119 -55.36 -13.18 59.35
C GLU A 119 -54.07 -13.93 58.96
N ASP A 120 -53.50 -14.61 59.96
CA ASP A 120 -52.29 -15.43 60.01
C ASP A 120 -51.09 -15.08 59.09
N GLU A 121 -50.05 -14.56 59.74
CA GLU A 121 -48.66 -14.50 59.27
C GLU A 121 -48.04 -15.92 59.27
N VAL A 122 -48.52 -16.78 58.37
CA VAL A 122 -47.73 -17.91 57.90
C VAL A 122 -46.62 -17.36 57.03
N GLU A 123 -45.37 -17.43 57.53
CA GLU A 123 -44.21 -17.39 56.64
C GLU A 123 -44.39 -18.50 55.61
N ALA A 124 -44.58 -18.12 54.35
CA ALA A 124 -44.52 -19.06 53.26
C ALA A 124 -43.06 -19.49 53.13
N GLU A 125 -42.77 -20.75 53.45
CA GLU A 125 -41.48 -21.38 53.17
C GLU A 125 -41.07 -21.01 51.73
N PRO A 126 -39.91 -20.36 51.53
CA PRO A 126 -39.56 -19.79 50.23
C PRO A 126 -39.47 -20.90 49.19
N VAL A 127 -40.01 -20.62 48.00
CA VAL A 127 -40.12 -21.63 46.95
C VAL A 127 -38.72 -21.94 46.39
N ASP A 128 -38.41 -23.23 46.27
CA ASP A 128 -37.31 -23.79 45.49
C ASP A 128 -37.98 -24.69 44.43
N SER A 129 -38.07 -24.19 43.19
CA SER A 129 -38.87 -24.77 42.12
C SER A 129 -38.22 -25.98 41.41
N ASP A 130 -36.92 -26.22 41.57
CA ASP A 130 -36.23 -27.35 40.92
C ASP A 130 -35.38 -28.26 41.84
N GLY A 131 -35.21 -27.85 43.11
CA GLY A 131 -34.74 -28.68 44.21
C GLY A 131 -33.22 -28.66 44.39
N ASP A 132 -32.62 -27.48 44.35
CA ASP A 132 -31.16 -27.29 44.38
C ASP A 132 -30.61 -26.64 45.66
N GLY A 133 -31.46 -25.94 46.40
CA GLY A 133 -31.12 -25.28 47.66
C GLY A 133 -30.97 -23.75 47.58
N VAL A 134 -31.04 -23.14 46.40
CA VAL A 134 -31.33 -21.71 46.22
C VAL A 134 -32.86 -21.53 46.09
N ILE A 135 -33.37 -20.34 46.43
CA ILE A 135 -34.81 -20.02 46.37
C ILE A 135 -35.14 -19.22 45.10
N ASP A 136 -36.36 -19.36 44.57
CA ASP A 136 -36.86 -18.73 43.33
C ASP A 136 -36.68 -17.20 43.25
N GLU A 137 -36.47 -16.53 44.38
CA GLU A 137 -36.23 -15.07 44.49
C GLU A 137 -34.75 -14.67 44.49
N GLU A 138 -33.84 -15.62 44.76
CA GLU A 138 -32.37 -15.43 44.77
C GLU A 138 -31.64 -16.22 43.65
N ASP A 139 -32.30 -17.21 43.04
CA ASP A 139 -31.80 -18.04 41.95
C ASP A 139 -31.86 -17.34 40.58
N PHE A 140 -30.79 -17.46 39.80
CA PHE A 140 -30.72 -16.95 38.43
C PHE A 140 -31.62 -17.71 37.44
N ALA A 141 -31.84 -19.02 37.63
CA ALA A 141 -32.67 -19.84 36.77
C ALA A 141 -33.53 -20.87 37.52
N PRO A 142 -34.66 -20.45 38.15
CA PRO A 142 -35.58 -21.26 39.01
C PRO A 142 -36.27 -22.50 38.41
N LYS A 143 -35.71 -23.12 37.35
CA LYS A 143 -36.19 -24.30 36.61
C LYS A 143 -35.07 -25.15 36.00
N ASP A 144 -33.80 -24.78 36.13
CA ASP A 144 -32.65 -25.61 35.72
C ASP A 144 -31.62 -25.72 36.87
N ARG A 145 -31.86 -26.74 37.69
CA ARG A 145 -31.15 -27.25 38.90
C ARG A 145 -29.64 -27.56 38.72
N LYS A 146 -28.95 -26.58 38.15
CA LYS A 146 -27.58 -26.53 37.62
C LYS A 146 -27.06 -25.09 37.49
N VAL A 147 -27.95 -24.10 37.39
CA VAL A 147 -27.64 -22.71 37.03
C VAL A 147 -28.11 -21.77 38.15
N GLN A 148 -27.44 -21.88 39.31
CA GLN A 148 -27.74 -21.09 40.52
C GLN A 148 -27.44 -19.61 40.33
N THR A 149 -26.36 -19.34 39.60
CA THR A 149 -25.76 -18.03 39.45
C THR A 149 -25.55 -17.71 37.97
N LYS A 150 -25.22 -16.44 37.65
CA LYS A 150 -24.88 -16.08 36.26
C LYS A 150 -23.59 -16.80 35.82
N GLU A 151 -22.76 -17.14 36.79
CA GLU A 151 -21.47 -17.80 36.67
C GLU A 151 -21.58 -19.29 36.28
N ASP A 152 -22.77 -19.89 36.41
CA ASP A 152 -23.08 -21.26 35.97
C ASP A 152 -23.68 -21.34 34.54
N VAL A 153 -23.97 -20.19 33.91
CA VAL A 153 -24.58 -20.13 32.58
C VAL A 153 -23.51 -20.40 31.53
N ASP A 154 -23.64 -21.52 30.82
CA ASP A 154 -22.84 -21.88 29.64
C ASP A 154 -23.80 -22.23 28.48
N THR A 155 -24.05 -21.24 27.63
CA THR A 155 -25.07 -21.30 26.58
C THR A 155 -24.68 -22.28 25.47
N ASP A 156 -23.41 -22.33 25.06
CA ASP A 156 -22.96 -23.09 23.87
C ASP A 156 -22.14 -24.37 24.16
N LYS A 157 -21.61 -24.53 25.37
CA LYS A 157 -20.88 -25.68 25.93
C LYS A 157 -19.45 -25.88 25.44
N ASP A 158 -18.67 -24.80 25.32
CA ASP A 158 -17.20 -24.90 25.26
C ASP A 158 -16.53 -25.04 26.65
N GLY A 159 -17.21 -24.59 27.72
CA GLY A 159 -16.74 -24.67 29.11
C GLY A 159 -16.25 -23.35 29.70
N VAL A 160 -16.39 -22.23 29.00
CA VAL A 160 -16.39 -20.87 29.56
C VAL A 160 -17.84 -20.41 29.75
N ALA A 161 -18.11 -19.64 30.81
CA ALA A 161 -19.46 -19.18 31.12
C ALA A 161 -19.78 -17.83 30.46
N ASP A 162 -21.06 -17.57 30.16
CA ASP A 162 -21.66 -16.38 29.48
C ASP A 162 -21.31 -14.99 30.08
N PHE A 163 -20.52 -14.94 31.15
CA PHE A 163 -20.02 -13.71 31.79
C PHE A 163 -18.51 -13.50 31.66
N GLU A 164 -17.74 -14.55 31.38
CA GLU A 164 -16.30 -14.53 31.06
C GLU A 164 -16.03 -14.80 29.57
N ASP A 165 -17.03 -15.31 28.84
CA ASP A 165 -16.98 -15.56 27.39
C ASP A 165 -17.36 -14.31 26.57
N ALA A 166 -16.53 -13.97 25.58
CA ALA A 166 -16.77 -12.91 24.60
C ALA A 166 -17.80 -13.27 23.50
N PHE A 167 -17.99 -14.56 23.19
CA PHE A 167 -18.94 -15.03 22.17
C PHE A 167 -19.87 -16.17 22.66
N PRO A 168 -20.78 -15.95 23.65
CA PRO A 168 -21.64 -16.98 24.31
C PRO A 168 -22.66 -17.78 23.47
N LYS A 169 -22.43 -17.95 22.16
CA LYS A 169 -23.26 -18.66 21.17
C LYS A 169 -22.40 -19.34 20.10
N ASN A 170 -21.10 -19.45 20.32
CA ASN A 170 -20.09 -19.87 19.35
C ASN A 170 -18.96 -20.67 20.04
N ALA A 171 -19.27 -21.93 20.38
CA ALA A 171 -18.46 -22.91 21.14
C ALA A 171 -17.10 -23.33 20.54
N LYS A 172 -16.48 -22.45 19.76
CA LYS A 172 -15.11 -22.51 19.26
C LYS A 172 -14.26 -21.36 19.85
N TYR A 173 -14.86 -20.25 20.26
CA TYR A 173 -14.16 -19.00 20.52
C TYR A 173 -14.66 -18.32 21.79
N ALA A 174 -13.90 -18.42 22.88
CA ALA A 174 -14.28 -17.78 24.15
C ALA A 174 -13.67 -16.38 24.40
N LYS A 175 -12.81 -15.87 23.49
CA LYS A 175 -11.89 -14.75 23.77
C LYS A 175 -11.84 -13.71 22.68
N ASP A 176 -11.92 -12.47 23.14
CA ASP A 176 -11.71 -11.22 22.44
C ASP A 176 -10.93 -10.34 23.44
N ALA A 177 -9.63 -10.17 23.21
CA ALA A 177 -8.73 -9.55 24.18
C ALA A 177 -8.65 -8.02 24.12
N ASP A 178 -9.39 -7.36 23.23
CA ASP A 178 -9.49 -5.90 23.15
C ASP A 178 -10.90 -5.33 22.86
N GLU A 179 -11.91 -6.20 22.72
CA GLU A 179 -13.35 -5.92 22.60
C GLU A 179 -13.81 -5.43 21.19
N ASP A 180 -13.10 -5.82 20.10
CA ASP A 180 -13.44 -5.50 18.70
C ASP A 180 -14.53 -6.40 18.05
N SER A 181 -14.88 -7.52 18.68
CA SER A 181 -15.76 -8.60 18.20
C SER A 181 -15.17 -9.57 17.15
N VAL A 182 -13.85 -9.62 16.98
CA VAL A 182 -13.13 -10.71 16.31
C VAL A 182 -12.41 -11.58 17.36
N PRO A 183 -12.51 -12.93 17.28
CA PRO A 183 -11.82 -13.80 18.24
C PRO A 183 -10.28 -13.72 18.18
N ASP A 184 -9.61 -13.90 19.33
CA ASP A 184 -8.14 -14.03 19.50
C ASP A 184 -7.45 -15.00 18.48
N GLU A 185 -8.19 -15.99 17.96
CA GLU A 185 -7.69 -16.99 16.98
C GLU A 185 -7.87 -16.58 15.50
N LEU A 186 -8.62 -15.52 15.23
CA LEU A 186 -8.92 -14.98 13.90
C LEU A 186 -8.40 -13.56 13.69
N ASP A 187 -7.91 -12.94 14.75
CA ASP A 187 -7.39 -11.59 14.76
C ASP A 187 -5.85 -11.57 14.73
N ASP A 188 -5.29 -10.78 13.81
CA ASP A 188 -3.85 -10.55 13.67
C ASP A 188 -3.30 -9.49 14.66
N PHE A 189 -4.18 -8.69 15.30
CA PHE A 189 -3.83 -7.69 16.32
C PHE A 189 -4.65 -7.76 17.64
N PRO A 190 -4.68 -8.88 18.42
CA PRO A 190 -5.56 -9.08 19.61
C PRO A 190 -5.34 -8.20 20.85
N LYS A 191 -4.93 -6.94 20.67
CA LYS A 191 -4.61 -5.89 21.67
C LYS A 191 -4.79 -4.46 21.11
N ASP A 192 -5.35 -4.29 19.91
CA ASP A 192 -5.58 -3.00 19.25
C ASP A 192 -6.85 -3.02 18.36
N ALA A 193 -8.04 -3.06 19.00
CA ALA A 193 -9.44 -3.05 18.51
C ALA A 193 -9.85 -2.00 17.43
N ARG A 194 -8.89 -1.39 16.77
CA ARG A 194 -9.02 -0.57 15.56
C ARG A 194 -8.72 -1.37 14.30
N TYR A 195 -8.08 -2.54 14.42
CA TYR A 195 -7.58 -3.35 13.33
C TYR A 195 -7.67 -4.84 13.69
N SER A 196 -8.10 -5.67 12.76
CA SER A 196 -8.15 -7.12 12.97
C SER A 196 -7.81 -7.95 11.73
N GLN A 197 -6.98 -7.38 10.83
CA GLN A 197 -6.52 -8.02 9.58
C GLN A 197 -5.11 -7.56 9.19
N ASP A 198 -4.19 -8.52 9.05
CA ASP A 198 -2.85 -8.42 8.45
C ASP A 198 -2.69 -9.53 7.41
N THR A 199 -3.11 -9.26 6.17
CA THR A 199 -3.21 -10.28 5.11
C THR A 199 -1.86 -10.90 4.69
N ASP A 200 -0.71 -10.31 5.09
CA ASP A 200 0.63 -10.84 4.78
C ASP A 200 1.60 -11.03 5.97
N GLY A 201 1.34 -10.42 7.13
CA GLY A 201 2.09 -10.62 8.38
C GLY A 201 3.29 -9.68 8.57
N ASP A 202 3.32 -8.51 7.93
CA ASP A 202 4.35 -7.47 8.13
C ASP A 202 4.23 -6.73 9.49
N GLY A 203 3.04 -6.77 10.12
CA GLY A 203 2.72 -6.06 11.36
C GLY A 203 2.07 -4.69 11.15
N VAL A 204 1.62 -4.37 9.93
CA VAL A 204 0.84 -3.16 9.60
C VAL A 204 -0.48 -3.57 8.97
N ALA A 205 -1.57 -3.36 9.71
CA ALA A 205 -2.92 -3.76 9.30
C ALA A 205 -3.32 -3.29 7.89
N ASP A 206 -4.13 -4.10 7.19
CA ASP A 206 -4.64 -3.87 5.83
C ASP A 206 -5.24 -2.47 5.58
N SER A 207 -5.78 -1.83 6.62
CA SER A 207 -6.36 -0.47 6.55
C SER A 207 -5.34 0.69 6.64
N LYS A 208 -4.07 0.37 6.88
CA LYS A 208 -2.94 1.31 7.09
C LYS A 208 -1.79 1.03 6.15
N ASP A 209 -1.65 -0.21 5.69
CA ASP A 209 -0.70 -0.59 4.66
C ASP A 209 -1.15 -0.15 3.25
N ALA A 210 -0.18 0.18 2.40
CA ALA A 210 -0.32 0.44 0.99
C ALA A 210 -0.13 -0.81 0.09
N PHE A 211 0.29 -1.96 0.63
CA PHE A 211 0.60 -3.19 -0.12
C PHE A 211 0.14 -4.51 0.55
N PRO A 212 -1.13 -4.72 0.98
CA PRO A 212 -1.51 -5.75 1.97
C PRO A 212 -1.49 -7.22 1.52
N LYS A 213 -0.47 -7.61 0.74
CA LYS A 213 -0.17 -8.92 0.10
C LYS A 213 1.35 -9.05 -0.21
N ASP A 214 2.19 -8.22 0.38
CA ASP A 214 3.63 -8.07 0.10
C ASP A 214 4.39 -7.66 1.38
N PRO A 215 4.73 -8.64 2.26
CA PRO A 215 5.27 -8.42 3.61
C PRO A 215 6.73 -7.93 3.60
N SER A 216 7.19 -7.41 2.46
CA SER A 216 8.50 -6.77 2.29
C SER A 216 8.42 -5.24 2.34
N ARG A 217 7.21 -4.63 2.27
CA ARG A 217 7.06 -3.17 2.15
C ARG A 217 5.66 -2.63 2.51
N SER A 218 5.45 -2.22 3.75
CA SER A 218 4.16 -1.63 4.16
C SER A 218 3.89 -0.15 3.75
N LYS A 219 4.79 0.51 2.99
CA LYS A 219 4.75 1.97 2.76
C LYS A 219 5.30 2.39 1.39
N VAL A 220 4.59 3.31 0.72
CA VAL A 220 5.08 3.96 -0.51
C VAL A 220 6.32 4.78 -0.16
N THR A 221 7.41 4.60 -0.92
CA THR A 221 8.68 5.31 -0.69
C THR A 221 8.97 6.34 -1.77
N PHE A 222 9.85 7.30 -1.48
CA PHE A 222 10.32 8.27 -2.47
C PHE A 222 10.94 7.61 -3.72
N ALA A 223 11.51 6.39 -3.62
CA ALA A 223 12.01 5.67 -4.80
C ALA A 223 10.86 5.29 -5.76
N MET A 224 9.71 4.91 -5.20
CA MET A 224 8.51 4.53 -5.93
C MET A 224 7.80 5.75 -6.55
N GLU A 225 7.77 6.87 -5.83
CA GLU A 225 7.28 8.15 -6.36
C GLU A 225 8.16 8.66 -7.51
N ASN A 226 9.49 8.55 -7.39
CA ASN A 226 10.42 8.88 -8.48
C ASN A 226 10.26 7.92 -9.68
N ALA A 227 10.04 6.62 -9.45
CA ALA A 227 9.74 5.67 -10.52
C ALA A 227 8.42 6.02 -11.24
N LEU A 228 7.39 6.49 -10.50
CA LEU A 228 6.13 6.95 -11.06
C LEU A 228 6.26 8.25 -11.87
N ALA A 229 7.10 9.20 -11.43
CA ALA A 229 7.41 10.41 -12.18
C ALA A 229 8.16 10.07 -13.49
N ALA A 230 9.23 9.26 -13.41
CA ALA A 230 9.97 8.80 -14.59
C ALA A 230 9.09 8.02 -15.57
N ALA A 231 8.15 7.21 -15.07
CA ALA A 231 7.19 6.47 -15.91
C ALA A 231 6.25 7.41 -16.71
N GLN A 232 5.95 8.60 -16.18
CA GLN A 232 5.18 9.64 -16.88
C GLN A 232 6.05 10.35 -17.92
N ASP A 233 7.26 10.79 -17.55
CA ASP A 233 8.21 11.42 -18.48
C ASP A 233 8.51 10.55 -19.71
N TYR A 234 8.70 9.24 -19.52
CA TYR A 234 8.89 8.29 -20.63
C TYR A 234 7.67 8.21 -21.57
N LEU A 235 6.45 8.20 -21.01
CA LEU A 235 5.21 8.12 -21.80
C LEU A 235 4.85 9.43 -22.51
N ASP A 236 5.27 10.58 -21.99
CA ASP A 236 5.14 11.85 -22.69
C ASP A 236 6.05 11.88 -23.93
N PHE A 237 7.30 11.42 -23.80
CA PHE A 237 8.25 11.41 -24.92
C PHE A 237 7.96 10.32 -25.98
N SER A 238 7.72 9.07 -25.55
CA SER A 238 7.61 7.90 -26.44
C SER A 238 6.42 7.00 -26.10
N ALA A 239 5.97 6.20 -27.07
CA ALA A 239 4.97 5.17 -26.84
C ALA A 239 5.61 3.91 -26.24
N PHE A 240 5.07 3.42 -25.11
CA PHE A 240 5.48 2.16 -24.48
C PHE A 240 4.26 1.25 -24.20
N SER A 241 4.48 -0.06 -24.25
CA SER A 241 3.58 -1.03 -23.61
C SER A 241 3.77 -1.03 -22.09
N ARG A 242 2.82 -1.63 -21.37
CA ARG A 242 2.95 -1.79 -19.91
C ARG A 242 4.24 -2.52 -19.53
N GLN A 243 4.61 -3.57 -20.27
CA GLN A 243 5.83 -4.34 -19.98
C GLN A 243 7.09 -3.57 -20.38
N GLY A 244 7.13 -3.03 -21.59
CA GLY A 244 8.30 -2.29 -22.08
C GLY A 244 8.62 -1.04 -21.24
N LEU A 245 7.62 -0.42 -20.61
CA LEU A 245 7.84 0.68 -19.66
C LEU A 245 8.44 0.20 -18.33
N ILE A 246 8.00 -0.95 -17.81
CA ILE A 246 8.60 -1.57 -16.61
C ILE A 246 10.06 -1.94 -16.91
N ASP A 247 10.29 -2.65 -18.01
CA ASP A 247 11.62 -3.10 -18.43
C ASP A 247 12.58 -1.91 -18.66
N GLN A 248 12.08 -0.79 -19.21
CA GLN A 248 12.84 0.46 -19.38
C GLN A 248 13.18 1.12 -18.03
N LEU A 249 12.25 1.14 -17.07
CA LEU A 249 12.47 1.72 -15.74
C LEU A 249 13.44 0.88 -14.90
N SER A 250 13.36 -0.45 -14.97
CA SER A 250 14.22 -1.37 -14.23
C SER A 250 15.45 -1.86 -15.01
N SER A 251 15.82 -1.18 -16.11
CA SER A 251 17.06 -1.46 -16.82
C SER A 251 18.21 -0.64 -16.24
N GLU A 252 19.35 -1.29 -16.02
CA GLU A 252 20.67 -0.68 -15.73
C GLU A 252 21.04 0.44 -16.75
N TYR A 253 20.60 0.30 -18.01
CA TYR A 253 20.82 1.28 -19.07
C TYR A 253 19.70 2.33 -19.19
N GLY A 254 18.65 2.22 -18.39
CA GLY A 254 17.46 3.07 -18.41
C GLY A 254 17.39 3.99 -17.20
N SER A 255 16.79 3.51 -16.12
CA SER A 255 16.65 4.27 -14.86
C SER A 255 17.03 3.49 -13.60
N ASP A 256 17.41 2.21 -13.74
CA ASP A 256 17.89 1.32 -12.66
C ASP A 256 17.01 1.28 -11.39
N PHE A 257 15.69 1.48 -11.54
CA PHE A 257 14.73 1.29 -10.45
C PHE A 257 14.60 -0.20 -10.11
N ARG A 258 14.33 -0.53 -8.84
CA ARG A 258 13.98 -1.90 -8.45
C ARG A 258 12.75 -2.34 -9.26
N LEU A 259 12.76 -3.58 -9.74
CA LEU A 259 11.66 -4.14 -10.56
C LEU A 259 10.29 -4.02 -9.86
N GLU A 260 10.26 -4.14 -8.53
CA GLU A 260 9.06 -3.99 -7.70
C GLU A 260 8.54 -2.54 -7.62
N ASP A 261 9.43 -1.54 -7.70
CA ASP A 261 9.12 -0.11 -7.68
C ASP A 261 8.62 0.32 -9.07
N ALA A 262 9.33 -0.11 -10.12
CA ALA A 262 8.93 0.07 -11.52
C ALA A 262 7.56 -0.58 -11.82
N THR A 263 7.34 -1.82 -11.34
CA THR A 263 6.08 -2.54 -11.54
C THR A 263 4.92 -1.89 -10.81
N TRP A 264 5.14 -1.37 -9.59
CA TRP A 264 4.14 -0.59 -8.86
C TRP A 264 3.84 0.74 -9.54
N ALA A 265 4.87 1.50 -9.92
CA ALA A 265 4.77 2.80 -10.58
C ALA A 265 3.93 2.70 -11.85
N VAL A 266 4.25 1.74 -12.73
CA VAL A 266 3.48 1.47 -13.95
C VAL A 266 2.07 0.91 -13.65
N GLY A 267 1.85 0.34 -12.46
CA GLY A 267 0.52 -0.02 -11.95
C GLY A 267 -0.35 1.18 -11.54
N GLN A 268 0.23 2.29 -11.08
CA GLN A 268 -0.52 3.50 -10.69
C GLN A 268 -0.94 4.38 -11.87
N LEU A 269 -0.39 4.14 -13.07
CA LEU A 269 -0.65 4.93 -14.26
C LEU A 269 -2.08 4.75 -14.79
N LYS A 270 -2.80 5.86 -14.95
CA LYS A 270 -4.14 5.92 -15.59
C LYS A 270 -4.04 5.93 -17.13
N THR A 271 -3.15 5.12 -17.69
CA THR A 271 -2.79 5.08 -19.11
C THR A 271 -3.68 4.12 -19.90
N ASP A 272 -4.24 4.58 -21.02
CA ASP A 272 -4.85 3.70 -22.02
C ASP A 272 -3.75 3.04 -22.88
N TRP A 273 -3.35 1.83 -22.49
CA TRP A 273 -2.33 1.03 -23.18
C TRP A 273 -2.69 0.72 -24.66
N LYS A 274 -3.98 0.74 -25.04
CA LYS A 274 -4.40 0.61 -26.43
C LYS A 274 -4.14 1.89 -27.23
N GLN A 275 -4.19 3.07 -26.60
CA GLN A 275 -3.81 4.33 -27.25
C GLN A 275 -2.29 4.45 -27.36
N GLN A 276 -1.53 3.94 -26.38
CA GLN A 276 -0.08 3.82 -26.52
C GLN A 276 0.29 2.87 -27.69
N ALA A 277 -0.42 1.75 -27.84
CA ALA A 277 -0.25 0.89 -29.02
C ALA A 277 -0.60 1.62 -30.33
N VAL A 278 -1.64 2.47 -30.36
CA VAL A 278 -1.98 3.33 -31.52
C VAL A 278 -0.91 4.37 -31.83
N ARG A 279 -0.22 4.91 -30.82
CA ARG A 279 0.91 5.83 -30.99
C ARG A 279 2.11 5.09 -31.59
N ALA A 280 2.57 4.03 -30.94
CA ALA A 280 3.67 3.18 -31.43
C ALA A 280 3.44 2.65 -32.86
N ALA A 281 2.19 2.28 -33.19
CA ALA A 281 1.83 1.80 -34.53
C ALA A 281 2.01 2.87 -35.62
N LYS A 282 1.83 4.15 -35.29
CA LYS A 282 2.11 5.28 -36.20
C LYS A 282 3.60 5.57 -36.24
N ASP A 283 4.26 5.62 -35.09
CA ASP A 283 5.70 5.89 -34.97
C ASP A 283 6.53 4.90 -35.82
N TYR A 284 6.12 3.62 -35.88
CA TYR A 284 6.71 2.64 -36.80
C TYR A 284 6.44 2.92 -38.29
N LEU A 285 5.20 3.31 -38.63
CA LEU A 285 4.79 3.56 -40.02
C LEU A 285 5.40 4.83 -40.62
N ASP A 286 5.65 5.84 -39.79
CA ASP A 286 6.35 7.07 -40.19
C ASP A 286 7.83 6.80 -40.53
N PHE A 287 8.43 5.73 -39.99
CA PHE A 287 9.79 5.29 -40.36
C PHE A 287 9.81 4.27 -41.52
N SER A 288 8.89 3.31 -41.57
CA SER A 288 8.85 2.26 -42.60
C SER A 288 7.42 1.76 -42.85
N PRO A 289 7.02 1.50 -44.12
CA PRO A 289 5.76 0.81 -44.38
C PRO A 289 5.79 -0.62 -43.81
N PHE A 290 4.66 -1.06 -43.25
CA PHE A 290 4.42 -2.44 -42.78
C PHE A 290 3.17 -3.02 -43.44
N SER A 291 3.09 -4.35 -43.51
CA SER A 291 1.81 -5.04 -43.72
C SER A 291 1.01 -5.10 -42.42
N ARG A 292 -0.32 -5.28 -42.51
CA ARG A 292 -1.20 -5.44 -41.35
C ARG A 292 -0.65 -6.42 -40.32
N GLN A 293 -0.29 -7.63 -40.78
CA GLN A 293 0.23 -8.66 -39.88
C GLN A 293 1.62 -8.31 -39.35
N GLY A 294 2.53 -7.82 -40.21
CA GLY A 294 3.89 -7.46 -39.80
C GLY A 294 3.93 -6.35 -38.75
N LEU A 295 2.97 -5.41 -38.76
CA LEU A 295 2.87 -4.38 -37.71
C LEU A 295 2.32 -4.94 -36.39
N ILE A 296 1.37 -5.89 -36.43
CA ILE A 296 0.90 -6.60 -35.22
C ILE A 296 2.05 -7.41 -34.62
N ASP A 297 2.80 -8.14 -35.46
CA ASP A 297 3.97 -8.93 -35.05
C ASP A 297 5.05 -8.03 -34.45
N GLN A 298 5.35 -6.88 -35.06
CA GLN A 298 6.34 -5.92 -34.56
C GLN A 298 5.94 -5.29 -33.21
N LEU A 299 4.66 -4.90 -33.05
CA LEU A 299 4.16 -4.29 -31.81
C LEU A 299 4.12 -5.28 -30.64
N SER A 300 3.78 -6.55 -30.92
CA SER A 300 3.66 -7.61 -29.91
C SER A 300 4.90 -8.47 -29.73
N SER A 301 5.96 -8.23 -30.51
CA SER A 301 7.24 -8.95 -30.40
C SER A 301 7.88 -8.74 -29.02
N PRO A 302 8.41 -9.81 -28.37
CA PRO A 302 9.24 -9.72 -27.17
C PRO A 302 10.53 -8.92 -27.34
N HIS A 303 10.93 -8.62 -28.58
CA HIS A 303 12.08 -7.78 -28.94
C HIS A 303 11.65 -6.53 -29.75
N GLY A 304 10.34 -6.26 -29.81
CA GLY A 304 9.74 -5.05 -30.36
C GLY A 304 9.17 -4.21 -29.23
N SER A 305 7.90 -3.83 -29.31
CA SER A 305 7.25 -2.99 -28.29
C SER A 305 6.54 -3.73 -27.17
N GLN A 306 6.52 -5.07 -27.16
CA GLN A 306 5.94 -5.92 -26.10
C GLN A 306 4.46 -5.63 -25.74
N PHE A 307 3.67 -5.04 -26.65
CA PHE A 307 2.22 -4.91 -26.45
C PHE A 307 1.55 -6.28 -26.46
N THR A 308 0.41 -6.43 -25.77
CA THR A 308 -0.40 -7.64 -25.96
C THR A 308 -0.89 -7.72 -27.41
N VAL A 309 -1.07 -8.94 -27.93
CA VAL A 309 -1.61 -9.15 -29.29
C VAL A 309 -2.98 -8.47 -29.47
N GLY A 310 -3.76 -8.33 -28.39
CA GLY A 310 -5.02 -7.60 -28.39
C GLY A 310 -4.87 -6.08 -28.57
N GLU A 311 -3.90 -5.46 -27.89
CA GLU A 311 -3.57 -4.03 -28.06
C GLU A 311 -2.96 -3.75 -29.43
N ALA A 312 -2.01 -4.58 -29.88
CA ALA A 312 -1.42 -4.48 -31.21
C ALA A 312 -2.49 -4.63 -32.31
N THR A 313 -3.37 -5.63 -32.21
CA THR A 313 -4.48 -5.82 -33.16
C THR A 313 -5.48 -4.65 -33.13
N PHE A 314 -5.80 -4.13 -31.94
CA PHE A 314 -6.64 -2.94 -31.81
C PHE A 314 -6.00 -1.72 -32.49
N ALA A 315 -4.70 -1.49 -32.26
CA ALA A 315 -3.98 -0.35 -32.81
C ALA A 315 -3.96 -0.36 -34.35
N VAL A 316 -3.61 -1.50 -34.93
CA VAL A 316 -3.55 -1.68 -36.39
C VAL A 316 -4.94 -1.54 -37.03
N ASN A 317 -5.98 -2.10 -36.42
CA ASN A 317 -7.38 -1.85 -36.83
C ASN A 317 -7.76 -0.37 -36.74
N LYS A 318 -7.34 0.33 -35.68
CA LYS A 318 -7.73 1.71 -35.36
C LYS A 318 -7.11 2.73 -36.32
N ILE A 319 -5.97 2.41 -36.95
CA ILE A 319 -5.31 3.23 -37.97
C ILE A 319 -5.66 2.82 -39.41
N GLY A 320 -6.43 1.74 -39.60
CA GLY A 320 -7.02 1.36 -40.90
C GLY A 320 -6.21 0.36 -41.74
N LEU A 321 -5.48 -0.55 -41.10
CA LEU A 321 -4.72 -1.63 -41.75
C LEU A 321 -5.34 -3.03 -41.58
#